data_AF-A0A9E2NUE0-F1
#
_entry.id   AF-A0A9E2NUE0-F1
#
_cell.length_a   1.000
_cell.length_b   1.000
_cell.length_c   1.000
_cell.angle_alpha   90.00
_cell.angle_beta   90.00
_cell.angle_gamma   90.00
#
_symmetry.space_group_name_H-M   'P 1'
#
loop_
_entity.id
_entity.type
_entity.pdbx_description
1 polymer ?
#
loop_
_entity_poly.entity_id
_entity_poly.type
_entity_poly.pdbx_seq_one_letter_code
_entity_poly.pdbx_strand_id
1 'polypeptide(L)'
;MPSIDVKKNEYVSLREIIELANKKYKFFFSNKNFESIEQKNTVDTIKKKIIMTLTKDTGIDFQRFGNKQEYRVNVTDVNYLISLLQDYFLKKSKLFTAAGLSERDQRLKKHDINLVIKNSENDKKARDRVLQEIEKSDRYLTKEQMHEAEKNVKQAISRNVADDCLNLHEAIGDLDLGGLKCFYNDAFLQRLFKDVAIIRTSIIFQNSMRHTITKFHLVDYLIDYYLRELHVVYVNNRRIRCEGYSEYDVKLKDPICWYCQKLLRD
;
A
#
# COMPACT_ATOMS: atom_id res chain seq x y z
N MET A 1 -25.04 -10.73 43.45
CA MET A 1 -24.02 -11.55 42.75
C MET A 1 -22.71 -10.77 42.74
N PRO A 2 -21.57 -11.39 43.06
CA PRO A 2 -20.27 -10.74 42.97
C PRO A 2 -19.93 -10.44 41.50
N SER A 3 -19.20 -9.35 41.32
CA SER A 3 -18.70 -8.74 40.09
C SER A 3 -18.04 -9.70 39.10
N ILE A 4 -18.29 -9.49 37.81
CA ILE A 4 -17.23 -9.58 36.81
C ILE A 4 -17.14 -8.20 36.16
N ASP A 5 -16.27 -7.37 36.71
CA ASP A 5 -15.83 -6.13 36.12
C ASP A 5 -14.98 -6.51 34.88
N VAL A 6 -15.63 -6.73 33.73
CA VAL A 6 -14.93 -6.95 32.44
C VAL A 6 -14.46 -5.58 31.93
N LYS A 7 -13.52 -4.95 32.64
CA LYS A 7 -12.66 -3.96 31.99
C LYS A 7 -11.73 -4.70 31.04
N LYS A 8 -12.21 -4.97 29.82
CA LYS A 8 -11.30 -5.17 28.68
C LYS A 8 -10.36 -3.97 28.69
N ASN A 9 -9.05 -4.21 28.87
CA ASN A 9 -8.05 -3.14 28.89
C ASN A 9 -8.24 -2.26 27.64
N GLU A 10 -8.70 -1.03 27.85
CA GLU A 10 -8.88 -0.01 26.80
C GLU A 10 -7.53 0.45 26.22
N TYR A 11 -6.41 0.01 26.78
CA TYR A 11 -5.06 0.40 26.37
C TYR A 11 -4.23 -0.80 25.90
N VAL A 12 -3.53 -0.63 24.79
CA VAL A 12 -2.61 -1.63 24.21
C VAL A 12 -1.15 -1.22 24.40
N SER A 13 -0.26 -2.21 24.54
CA SER A 13 1.17 -1.98 24.71
C SER A 13 1.85 -1.54 23.41
N LEU A 14 2.98 -0.82 23.51
CA LEU A 14 3.80 -0.49 22.34
C LEU A 14 4.23 -1.74 21.54
N ARG A 15 4.39 -2.88 22.20
CA ARG A 15 4.74 -4.14 21.54
C ARG A 15 3.62 -4.59 20.59
N GLU A 16 2.38 -4.57 21.06
CA GLU A 16 1.21 -4.95 20.25
C GLU A 16 1.04 -3.99 19.06
N ILE A 17 1.27 -2.69 19.26
CA ILE A 17 1.26 -1.70 18.18
C ILE A 17 2.33 -2.02 17.13
N ILE A 18 3.54 -2.39 17.55
CA ILE A 18 4.63 -2.79 16.64
C ILE A 18 4.28 -4.09 15.90
N GLU A 19 3.65 -5.06 16.56
CA GLU A 19 3.22 -6.31 15.93
C GLU A 19 2.11 -6.05 14.89
N LEU A 20 1.16 -5.16 15.18
CA LEU A 20 0.14 -4.71 14.22
C LEU A 20 0.78 -4.00 13.02
N ALA A 21 1.68 -3.05 13.27
CA ALA A 21 2.41 -2.35 12.21
C ALA A 21 3.27 -3.33 11.39
N ASN A 22 3.91 -4.32 12.01
CA ASN A 22 4.70 -5.32 11.30
C ASN A 22 3.85 -6.19 10.36
N LYS A 23 2.59 -6.47 10.70
CA LYS A 23 1.71 -7.24 9.80
C LYS A 23 1.49 -6.51 8.47
N LYS A 24 1.32 -5.19 8.51
CA LYS A 24 1.12 -4.30 7.34
C LYS A 24 2.44 -3.96 6.64
N TYR A 25 3.42 -3.47 7.38
CA TYR A 25 4.66 -2.91 6.83
C TYR A 25 5.82 -3.92 6.76
N LYS A 26 5.72 -5.14 7.32
CA LYS A 26 6.76 -6.19 7.26
C LYS A 26 8.18 -5.65 7.56
N PHE A 27 8.37 -5.08 8.74
CA PHE A 27 9.72 -4.78 9.25
C PHE A 27 10.55 -6.07 9.40
N PHE A 28 9.88 -7.18 9.66
CA PHE A 28 10.46 -8.51 9.86
C PHE A 28 9.70 -9.55 9.03
N PHE A 29 10.43 -10.50 8.43
CA PHE A 29 9.84 -11.62 7.67
C PHE A 29 9.35 -12.76 8.58
N SER A 30 9.90 -12.89 9.80
CA SER A 30 9.40 -13.80 10.83
C SER A 30 8.60 -13.03 11.89
N ASN A 31 7.48 -13.62 12.33
CA ASN A 31 6.63 -13.08 13.40
C ASN A 31 6.95 -13.68 14.78
N LYS A 32 7.90 -14.61 14.86
CA LYS A 32 8.28 -15.23 16.12
C LYS A 32 9.48 -14.48 16.69
N ASN A 33 9.31 -14.04 17.94
CA ASN A 33 10.28 -13.47 18.88
C ASN A 33 11.44 -12.72 18.23
N PHE A 34 11.51 -11.41 18.42
CA PHE A 34 12.59 -10.52 17.98
C PHE A 34 13.96 -10.95 18.55
N GLU A 35 14.53 -12.02 18.02
CA GLU A 35 15.62 -12.80 18.61
C GLU A 35 16.98 -12.28 18.16
N SER A 36 17.09 -11.69 16.96
CA SER A 36 18.35 -11.12 16.48
C SER A 36 18.64 -9.72 17.04
N ILE A 37 19.93 -9.38 17.18
CA ILE A 37 20.39 -8.04 17.64
C ILE A 37 19.82 -6.93 16.73
N GLU A 38 19.80 -7.16 15.42
CA GLU A 38 19.26 -6.21 14.43
C GLU A 38 17.75 -5.98 14.62
N GLN A 39 17.00 -7.04 14.93
CA GLN A 39 15.57 -6.94 15.22
C GLN A 39 15.30 -6.15 16.50
N LYS A 40 16.07 -6.40 17.57
CA LYS A 40 15.97 -5.64 18.83
C LYS A 40 16.23 -4.16 18.61
N ASN A 41 17.31 -3.81 17.89
CA ASN A 41 17.62 -2.42 17.56
C ASN A 41 16.51 -1.74 16.75
N THR A 42 15.91 -2.46 15.80
CA THR A 42 14.78 -1.95 15.00
C THR A 42 13.57 -1.70 15.88
N VAL A 43 13.20 -2.65 16.75
CA VAL A 43 12.09 -2.52 17.70
C VAL A 43 12.32 -1.32 18.62
N ASP A 44 13.51 -1.15 19.18
CA ASP A 44 13.80 -0.04 20.10
C ASP A 44 13.75 1.32 19.39
N THR A 45 14.20 1.39 18.14
CA THR A 45 14.08 2.60 17.33
C THR A 45 12.62 2.93 17.04
N ILE A 46 11.80 1.93 16.72
CA ILE A 46 10.36 2.11 16.50
C ILE A 46 9.67 2.57 17.79
N LYS A 47 9.96 1.94 18.94
CA LYS A 47 9.43 2.34 20.25
C LYS A 47 9.74 3.80 20.54
N LYS A 48 11.01 4.21 20.38
CA LYS A 48 11.42 5.62 20.57
C LYS A 48 10.61 6.56 19.69
N LYS A 49 10.41 6.21 18.41
CA LYS A 49 9.62 7.04 17.49
C LYS A 49 8.14 7.12 17.88
N ILE A 50 7.55 6.02 18.34
CA ILE A 50 6.17 6.02 18.85
C ILE A 50 6.07 6.92 20.08
N ILE A 51 6.96 6.75 21.07
CA ILE A 51 6.98 7.57 22.29
C ILE A 51 7.12 9.06 21.94
N MET A 52 8.07 9.42 21.08
CA MET A 52 8.25 10.80 20.61
C MET A 52 7.01 11.37 19.91
N THR A 53 6.16 10.52 19.34
CA THR A 53 4.91 10.95 18.67
C THR A 53 3.79 11.12 19.69
N LEU A 54 3.67 10.19 20.65
CA LEU A 54 2.71 10.29 21.75
C LEU A 54 2.97 11.52 22.64
N THR A 55 4.23 11.86 22.89
CA THR A 55 4.59 13.02 23.71
C THR A 55 4.45 14.36 22.97
N LYS A 56 4.05 14.36 21.71
CA LYS A 56 3.64 15.57 20.98
C LYS A 56 2.15 15.79 21.21
N ASP A 57 1.72 17.05 21.15
CA ASP A 57 0.31 17.42 21.18
C ASP A 57 -0.39 16.94 19.90
N THR A 58 -0.85 15.69 19.95
CA THR A 58 -1.41 14.94 18.81
C THR A 58 -2.87 14.57 19.04
N GLY A 59 -3.39 14.75 20.26
CA GLY A 59 -4.74 14.32 20.65
C GLY A 59 -4.88 12.82 20.90
N ILE A 60 -3.79 12.06 20.96
CA ILE A 60 -3.82 10.62 21.27
C ILE A 60 -3.90 10.41 22.78
N ASP A 61 -4.85 9.59 23.24
CA ASP A 61 -4.94 9.13 24.62
C ASP A 61 -3.92 8.01 24.90
N PHE A 62 -3.05 8.24 25.88
CA PHE A 62 -2.05 7.26 26.31
C PHE A 62 -1.77 7.35 27.82
N GLN A 63 -1.39 6.22 28.40
CA GLN A 63 -0.99 6.10 29.81
C GLN A 63 0.48 5.72 29.93
N ARG A 64 1.14 6.30 30.95
CA ARG A 64 2.51 5.96 31.34
C ARG A 64 2.49 5.18 32.64
N PHE A 65 2.98 3.94 32.61
CA PHE A 65 3.04 3.07 33.79
C PHE A 65 4.45 3.03 34.40
N GLY A 66 4.54 3.42 35.67
CA GLY A 66 5.70 3.25 36.55
C GLY A 66 7.00 3.96 36.12
N ASN A 67 8.08 3.63 36.83
CA ASN A 67 9.43 4.18 36.58
C ASN A 67 10.10 3.64 35.30
N LYS A 68 9.50 2.64 34.62
CA LYS A 68 10.08 1.93 33.47
C LYS A 68 9.72 2.48 32.09
N GLN A 69 9.09 3.66 32.00
CA GLN A 69 8.66 4.25 30.72
C GLN A 69 7.81 3.29 29.86
N GLU A 70 6.89 2.55 30.50
CA GLU A 70 5.96 1.69 29.76
C GLU A 70 4.78 2.56 29.31
N TYR A 71 4.70 2.82 28.01
CA TYR A 71 3.60 3.56 27.39
C TYR A 71 2.55 2.58 26.87
N ARG A 72 1.28 2.90 27.10
CA ARG A 72 0.14 2.19 26.51
C ARG A 72 -0.80 3.20 25.86
N VAL A 73 -1.37 2.85 24.71
CA VAL A 73 -2.19 3.75 23.89
C VAL A 73 -3.62 3.25 23.90
N ASN A 74 -4.59 4.15 23.99
CA ASN A 74 -5.99 3.79 23.91
C ASN A 74 -6.25 3.06 22.58
N VAL A 75 -6.99 1.96 22.65
CA VAL A 75 -7.28 1.07 21.52
C VAL A 75 -7.95 1.82 20.36
N THR A 76 -8.75 2.85 20.65
CA THR A 76 -9.43 3.68 19.65
C THR A 76 -8.43 4.52 18.84
N ASP A 77 -7.34 4.96 19.46
CA ASP A 77 -6.36 5.87 18.85
C ASP A 77 -5.20 5.15 18.14
N VAL A 78 -5.11 3.82 18.25
CA VAL A 78 -4.03 3.03 17.64
C VAL A 78 -3.94 3.23 16.13
N ASN A 79 -5.08 3.24 15.43
CA ASN A 79 -5.08 3.41 13.98
C ASN A 79 -4.65 4.82 13.57
N TYR A 80 -5.05 5.83 14.34
CA TYR A 80 -4.63 7.20 14.12
C TYR A 80 -3.12 7.36 14.35
N LEU A 81 -2.59 6.79 15.43
CA LEU A 81 -1.14 6.72 15.67
C LEU A 81 -0.39 6.02 14.51
N ILE A 82 -0.90 4.88 14.03
CA ILE A 82 -0.28 4.17 12.90
C ILE A 82 -0.30 5.02 11.63
N SER A 83 -1.36 5.80 11.40
CA SER A 83 -1.46 6.73 10.28
C SER A 83 -0.45 7.87 10.40
N LEU A 84 -0.32 8.51 11.57
CA LEU A 84 0.71 9.54 11.82
C LEU A 84 2.15 9.02 11.62
N LEU A 85 2.36 7.72 11.83
CA LEU A 85 3.66 7.07 11.68
C LEU A 85 3.85 6.38 10.32
N GLN A 86 2.89 6.49 9.40
CA GLN A 86 2.90 5.77 8.13
C GLN A 86 4.20 5.98 7.35
N ASP A 87 4.62 7.22 7.11
CA ASP A 87 5.86 7.52 6.37
C ASP A 87 7.10 6.93 7.04
N TYR A 88 7.14 6.96 8.37
CA TYR A 88 8.23 6.38 9.13
C TYR A 88 8.23 4.86 9.00
N PHE A 89 7.06 4.22 9.08
CA PHE A 89 6.93 2.77 8.91
C PHE A 89 7.23 2.32 7.48
N LEU A 90 6.80 3.06 6.46
CA LEU A 90 7.17 2.78 5.07
C LEU A 90 8.69 2.80 4.89
N LYS A 91 9.38 3.81 5.43
CA LYS A 91 10.86 3.90 5.40
C LYS A 91 11.57 2.75 6.13
N LYS A 92 10.92 2.12 7.11
CA LYS A 92 11.46 0.97 7.87
C LYS A 92 11.03 -0.38 7.33
N SER A 93 10.06 -0.40 6.41
CA SER A 93 9.56 -1.62 5.80
C SER A 93 10.65 -2.31 4.98
N LYS A 94 10.76 -3.64 5.10
CA LYS A 94 11.59 -4.42 4.17
C LYS A 94 10.96 -4.55 2.78
N LEU A 95 9.63 -4.38 2.67
CA LEU A 95 8.91 -4.41 1.39
C LEU A 95 9.13 -3.15 0.55
N PHE A 96 9.30 -2.00 1.19
CA PHE A 96 9.40 -0.69 0.53
C PHE A 96 10.82 -0.09 0.58
N THR A 97 11.85 -0.92 0.80
CA THR A 97 13.23 -0.45 0.59
C THR A 97 13.46 -0.20 -0.89
N ALA A 98 14.16 0.87 -1.24
CA ALA A 98 14.48 1.20 -2.64
C ALA A 98 15.17 0.02 -3.35
N ALA A 99 16.12 -0.64 -2.68
CA ALA A 99 16.79 -1.83 -3.19
C ALA A 99 15.83 -3.02 -3.40
N GLY A 100 14.96 -3.30 -2.43
CA GLY A 100 14.01 -4.41 -2.52
C GLY A 100 12.94 -4.21 -3.60
N LEU A 101 12.43 -2.97 -3.75
CA LEU A 101 11.50 -2.60 -4.82
C LEU A 101 12.17 -2.73 -6.20
N SER A 102 13.38 -2.19 -6.34
CA SER A 102 14.14 -2.26 -7.59
C SER A 102 14.46 -3.71 -7.99
N GLU A 103 14.91 -4.55 -7.05
CA GLU A 103 15.18 -5.97 -7.31
C GLU A 103 13.91 -6.72 -7.74
N ARG A 104 12.77 -6.39 -7.13
CA ARG A 104 11.48 -6.97 -7.50
C ARG A 104 11.08 -6.56 -8.92
N ASP A 105 11.15 -5.27 -9.25
CA ASP A 105 10.85 -4.78 -10.59
C ASP A 105 11.76 -5.37 -11.65
N GLN A 106 13.07 -5.47 -11.39
CA GLN A 106 14.02 -6.10 -12.30
C GLN A 106 13.69 -7.57 -12.58
N ARG A 107 13.29 -8.33 -11.55
CA ARG A 107 12.85 -9.72 -11.71
C ARG A 107 11.57 -9.82 -12.54
N LEU A 108 10.59 -8.96 -12.28
CA LEU A 108 9.35 -8.92 -13.06
C LEU A 108 9.62 -8.55 -14.52
N LYS A 109 10.40 -7.50 -14.77
CA LYS A 109 10.78 -7.06 -16.12
C LYS A 109 11.54 -8.17 -16.86
N LYS A 110 12.51 -8.82 -16.22
CA LYS A 110 13.25 -9.95 -16.82
C LYS A 110 12.30 -11.09 -17.19
N HIS A 111 11.40 -11.45 -16.29
CA HIS A 111 10.41 -12.50 -16.55
C HIS A 111 9.49 -12.13 -17.72
N ASP A 112 8.97 -10.91 -17.77
CA ASP A 112 8.08 -10.44 -18.83
C ASP A 112 8.79 -10.43 -20.20
N ILE A 113 10.05 -9.99 -20.25
CA ILE A 113 10.88 -10.05 -21.47
C ILE A 113 11.09 -11.49 -21.92
N ASN A 114 11.39 -12.42 -21.00
CA ASN A 114 11.58 -13.84 -21.33
C ASN A 114 10.31 -14.45 -21.95
N LEU A 115 9.12 -14.01 -21.49
CA LEU A 115 7.84 -14.43 -22.06
C LEU A 115 7.60 -13.87 -23.46
N VAL A 116 8.12 -12.68 -23.78
CA VAL A 116 8.06 -12.10 -25.14
C VAL A 116 8.95 -12.88 -26.10
N ILE A 117 10.18 -13.21 -25.71
CA ILE A 117 11.16 -13.91 -26.55
C ILE A 117 10.99 -15.45 -26.56
N LYS A 118 9.84 -15.96 -26.08
CA LYS A 118 9.49 -17.39 -26.03
C LYS A 118 10.55 -18.27 -25.33
N ASN A 119 10.94 -17.91 -24.10
CA ASN A 119 11.79 -18.70 -23.21
C ASN A 119 13.27 -18.91 -23.63
N SER A 120 13.83 -18.10 -24.53
CA SER A 120 15.28 -18.13 -24.77
C SER A 120 16.01 -17.20 -23.80
N GLU A 121 16.48 -17.73 -22.66
CA GLU A 121 17.23 -16.93 -21.67
C GLU A 121 18.54 -16.35 -22.22
N ASN A 122 19.04 -16.87 -23.34
CA ASN A 122 20.37 -16.60 -23.87
C ASN A 122 20.38 -15.78 -25.19
N ASP A 123 19.23 -15.38 -25.73
CA ASP A 123 19.22 -14.53 -26.94
C ASP A 123 19.39 -13.04 -26.58
N LYS A 124 20.65 -12.65 -26.37
CA LYS A 124 21.04 -11.25 -26.09
C LYS A 124 20.49 -10.29 -27.14
N LYS A 125 20.51 -10.65 -28.43
CA LYS A 125 20.02 -9.79 -29.51
C LYS A 125 18.50 -9.61 -29.47
N ALA A 126 17.74 -10.66 -29.14
CA ALA A 126 16.30 -10.53 -28.96
C ALA A 126 15.96 -9.68 -27.73
N ARG A 127 16.70 -9.86 -26.63
CA ARG A 127 16.53 -9.04 -25.43
C ARG A 127 16.81 -7.56 -25.68
N ASP A 128 17.91 -7.24 -26.35
CA ASP A 128 18.27 -5.85 -26.68
C ASP A 128 17.21 -5.19 -27.58
N ARG A 129 16.64 -5.95 -28.53
CA ARG A 129 15.51 -5.48 -29.35
C ARG A 129 14.28 -5.14 -28.51
N VAL A 130 13.88 -6.02 -27.60
CA VAL A 130 12.74 -5.78 -26.71
C VAL A 130 12.99 -4.57 -25.81
N LEU A 131 14.22 -4.38 -25.30
CA LEU A 131 14.57 -3.20 -24.50
C LEU A 131 14.44 -1.91 -25.32
N GLN A 132 14.87 -1.91 -26.58
CA GLN A 132 14.68 -0.76 -27.48
C GLN A 132 13.20 -0.49 -27.79
N GLU A 133 12.39 -1.54 -27.96
CA GLU A 133 10.94 -1.39 -28.16
C GLU A 133 10.24 -0.81 -26.93
N ILE A 134 10.70 -1.15 -25.72
CA ILE A 134 10.22 -0.53 -24.48
C ILE A 134 10.52 0.97 -24.49
N GLU A 135 11.77 1.36 -24.77
CA GLU A 135 12.19 2.78 -24.74
C GLU A 135 11.52 3.63 -25.81
N LYS A 136 11.11 3.02 -26.92
CA LYS A 136 10.40 3.69 -28.02
C LYS A 136 8.87 3.65 -27.86
N SER A 137 8.34 3.01 -26.82
CA SER A 137 6.91 2.92 -26.61
C SER A 137 6.32 4.28 -26.24
N ASP A 138 5.17 4.64 -26.83
CA ASP A 138 4.42 5.85 -26.43
C ASP A 138 3.92 5.80 -24.97
N ARG A 139 3.97 4.62 -24.34
CA ARG A 139 3.65 4.42 -22.92
C ARG A 139 4.89 4.41 -22.02
N TYR A 140 6.07 4.65 -22.57
CA TYR A 140 7.29 4.80 -21.79
C TYR A 140 7.44 6.27 -21.37
N LEU A 141 7.52 6.50 -20.06
CA LEU A 141 7.74 7.83 -19.49
C LEU A 141 9.16 7.91 -18.93
N THR A 142 9.86 9.02 -19.19
CA THR A 142 11.10 9.34 -18.47
C THR A 142 10.81 9.64 -17.00
N LYS A 143 11.86 9.75 -16.17
CA LYS A 143 11.69 10.06 -14.74
C LYS A 143 11.00 11.41 -14.52
N GLU A 144 11.35 12.41 -15.33
CA GLU A 144 10.76 13.74 -15.28
C GLU A 144 9.27 13.69 -15.66
N GLN A 145 8.93 13.00 -16.75
CA GLN A 145 7.55 12.83 -17.21
C GLN A 145 6.71 12.03 -16.20
N MET A 146 7.31 11.03 -15.56
CA MET A 146 6.64 10.22 -14.54
C MET A 146 6.17 11.08 -13.37
N HIS A 147 7.03 11.97 -12.85
CA HIS A 147 6.66 12.84 -11.73
C HIS A 147 5.44 13.72 -12.03
N GLU A 148 5.40 14.28 -13.24
CA GLU A 148 4.26 15.07 -13.71
C GLU A 148 3.00 14.20 -13.89
N ALA A 149 3.15 13.02 -14.50
CA ALA A 149 2.05 12.08 -14.69
C ALA A 149 1.43 11.63 -13.36
N GLU A 150 2.25 11.33 -12.35
CA GLU A 150 1.76 10.94 -11.02
C GLU A 150 0.95 12.07 -10.36
N LYS A 151 1.42 13.30 -10.48
CA LYS A 151 0.72 14.48 -9.95
C LYS A 151 -0.64 14.64 -10.62
N ASN A 152 -0.69 14.52 -11.96
CA ASN A 152 -1.92 14.66 -12.73
C ASN A 152 -2.94 13.57 -12.36
N VAL A 153 -2.52 12.32 -12.25
CA VAL A 153 -3.39 11.20 -11.81
C VAL A 153 -3.95 11.45 -10.41
N LYS A 154 -3.08 11.78 -9.44
CA LYS A 154 -3.50 12.06 -8.05
C LYS A 154 -4.54 13.18 -8.00
N GLN A 155 -4.30 14.27 -8.73
CA GLN A 155 -5.22 15.41 -8.78
C GLN A 155 -6.54 15.08 -9.48
N ALA A 156 -6.51 14.38 -10.61
CA ALA A 156 -7.71 14.01 -11.35
C ALA A 156 -8.62 13.12 -10.49
N ILE A 157 -8.07 12.09 -9.86
CA ILE A 157 -8.86 11.16 -9.03
C ILE A 157 -9.38 11.87 -7.78
N SER A 158 -8.54 12.59 -7.05
CA SER A 158 -8.95 13.25 -5.80
C SER A 158 -10.02 14.34 -5.99
N ARG A 159 -10.13 14.91 -7.19
CA ARG A 159 -11.15 15.93 -7.51
C ARG A 159 -12.50 15.34 -7.91
N ASN A 160 -12.50 14.15 -8.52
CA ASN A 160 -13.70 13.59 -9.15
C ASN A 160 -14.26 12.38 -8.39
N VAL A 161 -13.47 11.76 -7.51
CA VAL A 161 -13.89 10.58 -6.75
C VAL A 161 -13.86 10.87 -5.26
N ALA A 162 -14.92 10.47 -4.57
CA ALA A 162 -15.01 10.43 -3.11
C ALA A 162 -15.04 8.97 -2.61
N ASP A 163 -14.66 8.74 -1.36
CA ASP A 163 -14.60 7.38 -0.79
C ASP A 163 -15.97 6.67 -0.75
N ASP A 164 -17.05 7.45 -0.61
CA ASP A 164 -18.44 7.00 -0.59
C ASP A 164 -19.10 7.01 -1.98
N CYS A 165 -18.32 7.15 -3.05
CA CYS A 165 -18.83 7.20 -4.43
C CYS A 165 -19.69 5.97 -4.78
N LEU A 166 -20.99 6.22 -5.00
CA LEU A 166 -21.98 5.23 -5.40
C LEU A 166 -21.84 4.85 -6.88
N ASN A 167 -21.67 5.86 -7.76
CA ASN A 167 -21.54 5.66 -9.20
C ASN A 167 -20.09 5.82 -9.69
N LEU A 168 -19.27 4.80 -9.42
CA LEU A 168 -17.86 4.82 -9.77
C LEU A 168 -17.60 4.90 -11.28
N HIS A 169 -18.50 4.37 -12.12
CA HIS A 169 -18.32 4.38 -13.58
C HIS A 169 -18.37 5.80 -14.13
N GLU A 170 -19.34 6.59 -13.69
CA GLU A 170 -19.50 8.00 -14.07
C GLU A 170 -18.32 8.84 -13.56
N ALA A 171 -17.99 8.70 -12.26
CA ALA A 171 -16.88 9.43 -11.66
C ALA A 171 -15.52 9.16 -12.31
N ILE A 172 -15.32 7.94 -12.85
CA ILE A 172 -14.12 7.58 -13.61
C ILE A 172 -14.19 8.04 -15.07
N GLY A 173 -15.37 7.98 -15.70
CA GLY A 173 -15.57 8.42 -17.07
C GLY A 173 -15.26 9.90 -17.28
N ASP A 174 -15.48 10.72 -16.26
CA ASP A 174 -15.25 12.16 -16.28
C ASP A 174 -13.81 12.57 -15.90
N LEU A 175 -12.91 11.62 -15.63
CA LEU A 175 -11.53 11.93 -15.28
C LEU A 175 -10.80 12.59 -16.45
N ASP A 176 -10.41 13.86 -16.26
CA ASP A 176 -9.45 14.52 -17.14
C ASP A 176 -8.03 14.03 -16.85
N LEU A 177 -7.63 12.98 -17.57
CA LEU A 177 -6.30 12.38 -17.51
C LEU A 177 -5.35 13.00 -18.56
N GLY A 178 -5.79 14.01 -19.31
CA GLY A 178 -5.00 14.66 -20.36
C GLY A 178 -4.36 13.67 -21.33
N GLY A 179 -3.04 13.82 -21.55
CA GLY A 179 -2.25 12.95 -22.43
C GLY A 179 -2.09 11.50 -21.95
N LEU A 180 -2.54 11.16 -20.73
CA LEU A 180 -2.39 9.81 -20.15
C LEU A 180 -3.50 8.84 -20.57
N LYS A 181 -4.49 9.27 -21.35
CA LYS A 181 -5.59 8.40 -21.81
C LYS A 181 -5.10 7.12 -22.50
N CYS A 182 -3.94 7.17 -23.17
CA CYS A 182 -3.37 6.00 -23.82
C CYS A 182 -3.02 4.86 -22.84
N PHE A 183 -2.81 5.14 -21.55
CA PHE A 183 -2.51 4.14 -20.53
C PHE A 183 -3.77 3.39 -20.05
N TYR A 184 -4.93 4.05 -20.08
CA TYR A 184 -6.15 3.65 -19.38
C TYR A 184 -7.26 3.23 -20.35
N ASN A 185 -6.99 2.19 -21.14
CA ASN A 185 -7.95 1.65 -22.10
C ASN A 185 -9.10 0.87 -21.44
N ASP A 186 -10.09 0.45 -22.23
CA ASP A 186 -11.25 -0.31 -21.76
C ASP A 186 -10.86 -1.58 -20.99
N ALA A 187 -9.81 -2.27 -21.44
CA ALA A 187 -9.33 -3.47 -20.75
C ALA A 187 -8.77 -3.14 -19.35
N PHE A 188 -8.14 -1.97 -19.16
CA PHE A 188 -7.75 -1.48 -17.84
C PHE A 188 -8.98 -1.18 -16.98
N LEU A 189 -9.96 -0.45 -17.51
CA LEU A 189 -11.18 -0.10 -16.78
C LEU A 189 -11.99 -1.32 -16.35
N GLN A 190 -12.15 -2.31 -17.24
CA GLN A 190 -12.83 -3.57 -16.90
C GLN A 190 -12.14 -4.32 -15.75
N ARG A 191 -10.80 -4.37 -15.74
CA ARG A 191 -10.05 -4.98 -14.63
C ARG A 191 -10.25 -4.19 -13.34
N LEU A 192 -10.15 -2.87 -13.41
CA LEU A 192 -10.34 -1.99 -12.28
C LEU A 192 -11.72 -2.18 -11.64
N PHE A 193 -12.80 -2.11 -12.41
CA PHE A 193 -14.15 -2.26 -11.88
C PHE A 193 -14.39 -3.64 -11.29
N LYS A 194 -13.86 -4.69 -11.93
CA LYS A 194 -13.92 -6.05 -11.38
C LYS A 194 -13.21 -6.15 -10.02
N ASP A 195 -11.99 -5.62 -9.92
CA ASP A 195 -11.20 -5.68 -8.68
C ASP A 195 -11.88 -4.88 -7.56
N VAL A 196 -12.39 -3.67 -7.86
CA VAL A 196 -13.15 -2.87 -6.89
C VAL A 196 -14.40 -3.60 -6.40
N ALA A 197 -15.14 -4.26 -7.30
CA ALA A 197 -16.33 -5.03 -6.92
C ALA A 197 -15.98 -6.20 -5.98
N ILE A 198 -14.89 -6.92 -6.25
CA ILE A 198 -14.39 -8.00 -5.39
C ILE A 198 -14.01 -7.46 -4.00
N ILE A 199 -13.33 -6.31 -3.95
CA ILE A 199 -12.92 -5.68 -2.68
C ILE A 199 -14.15 -5.25 -1.88
N ARG A 200 -15.09 -4.53 -2.51
CA ARG A 200 -16.35 -4.10 -1.85
C ARG A 200 -17.12 -5.29 -1.29
N THR A 201 -17.25 -6.38 -2.06
CA THR A 201 -17.89 -7.62 -1.60
C THR A 201 -17.17 -8.22 -0.40
N SER A 202 -15.83 -8.26 -0.43
CA SER A 202 -15.01 -8.77 0.68
C SER A 202 -15.17 -7.93 1.94
N ILE A 203 -15.30 -6.62 1.82
CA ILE A 203 -15.53 -5.70 2.94
C ILE A 203 -16.93 -5.90 3.52
N ILE A 204 -17.96 -5.99 2.68
CA ILE A 204 -19.33 -6.29 3.11
C ILE A 204 -19.37 -7.59 3.91
N PHE A 205 -18.75 -8.66 3.39
CA PHE A 205 -18.67 -9.94 4.08
C PHE A 205 -17.91 -9.85 5.42
N GLN A 206 -16.79 -9.12 5.47
CA GLN A 206 -16.07 -8.92 6.73
C GLN A 206 -16.89 -8.13 7.75
N ASN A 207 -17.64 -7.13 7.29
CA ASN A 207 -18.49 -6.30 8.13
C ASN A 207 -19.72 -7.06 8.64
N SER A 208 -20.29 -7.98 7.86
CA SER A 208 -21.41 -8.81 8.33
C SER A 208 -21.00 -9.81 9.41
N MET A 209 -19.72 -10.19 9.46
CA MET A 209 -19.18 -11.15 10.42
C MET A 209 -18.54 -10.50 11.66
N ARG A 210 -18.53 -9.16 11.74
CA ARG A 210 -17.82 -8.42 12.79
C ARG A 210 -18.70 -7.34 13.40
N HIS A 211 -18.41 -7.04 14.66
CA HIS A 211 -19.04 -5.93 15.39
C HIS A 211 -18.54 -4.55 14.95
N THR A 212 -17.46 -4.49 14.15
CA THR A 212 -16.78 -3.27 13.72
C THR A 212 -16.84 -3.11 12.21
N ILE A 213 -17.17 -1.91 11.76
CA ILE A 213 -17.25 -1.57 10.33
C ILE A 213 -15.86 -1.23 9.82
N THR A 214 -15.50 -1.85 8.71
CA THR A 214 -14.32 -1.53 7.92
C THR A 214 -14.73 -0.53 6.84
N LYS A 215 -14.09 0.65 6.82
CA LYS A 215 -14.26 1.68 5.78
C LYS A 215 -13.19 1.49 4.70
N PHE A 216 -13.58 1.67 3.43
CA PHE A 216 -12.69 1.58 2.28
C PHE A 216 -12.29 2.96 1.80
N HIS A 217 -10.98 3.23 1.77
CA HIS A 217 -10.37 4.41 1.16
C HIS A 217 -10.24 4.17 -0.33
N LEU A 218 -11.35 4.33 -1.04
CA LEU A 218 -11.46 4.10 -2.47
C LEU A 218 -10.54 5.05 -3.25
N VAL A 219 -10.45 6.33 -2.85
CA VAL A 219 -9.63 7.33 -3.55
C VAL A 219 -8.17 6.91 -3.60
N ASP A 220 -7.58 6.55 -2.44
CA ASP A 220 -6.19 6.07 -2.35
C ASP A 220 -5.97 4.79 -3.16
N TYR A 221 -6.93 3.85 -3.10
CA TYR A 221 -6.87 2.63 -3.89
C TYR A 221 -6.84 2.92 -5.40
N LEU A 222 -7.70 3.81 -5.87
CA LEU A 222 -7.75 4.20 -7.28
C LEU A 222 -6.45 4.88 -7.70
N ILE A 223 -5.94 5.82 -6.90
CA ILE A 223 -4.65 6.48 -7.15
C ILE A 223 -3.58 5.43 -7.38
N ASP A 224 -3.36 4.53 -6.42
CA ASP A 224 -2.33 3.50 -6.55
C ASP A 224 -2.56 2.57 -7.75
N TYR A 225 -3.83 2.26 -8.09
CA TYR A 225 -4.17 1.43 -9.25
C TYR A 225 -3.80 2.09 -10.58
N TYR A 226 -4.09 3.39 -10.74
CA TYR A 226 -3.76 4.17 -11.92
C TYR A 226 -2.26 4.42 -12.04
N LEU A 227 -1.59 4.74 -10.93
CA LEU A 227 -0.15 4.96 -10.90
C LEU A 227 0.61 3.69 -11.27
N ARG A 228 0.19 2.52 -10.77
CA ARG A 228 0.78 1.22 -11.16
C ARG A 228 0.82 1.01 -12.68
N GLU A 229 -0.23 1.41 -13.40
CA GLU A 229 -0.32 1.19 -14.84
C GLU A 229 0.56 2.16 -15.66
N LEU A 230 1.01 3.29 -15.09
CA LEU A 230 2.02 4.15 -15.73
C LEU A 230 3.37 3.43 -15.90
N HIS A 231 3.66 2.44 -15.04
CA HIS A 231 4.89 1.64 -15.10
C HIS A 231 4.75 0.39 -15.99
N VAL A 232 3.83 0.43 -16.96
CA VAL A 232 3.51 -0.71 -17.81
C VAL A 232 3.59 -0.31 -19.28
N VAL A 233 4.37 -1.07 -20.03
CA VAL A 233 4.44 -0.96 -21.49
C VAL A 233 3.96 -2.26 -22.14
N TYR A 234 3.55 -2.18 -23.41
CA TYR A 234 3.10 -3.35 -24.16
C TYR A 234 4.04 -3.58 -25.33
N VAL A 235 4.60 -4.79 -25.41
CA VAL A 235 5.44 -5.26 -26.51
C VAL A 235 4.84 -6.54 -27.07
N ASN A 236 4.54 -6.58 -28.37
CA ASN A 236 3.86 -7.72 -29.00
C ASN A 236 2.59 -8.16 -28.25
N ASN A 237 1.76 -7.20 -27.85
CA ASN A 237 0.56 -7.38 -27.02
C ASN A 237 0.80 -8.05 -25.65
N ARG A 238 2.05 -8.12 -25.18
CA ARG A 238 2.40 -8.60 -23.84
C ARG A 238 2.77 -7.43 -22.94
N ARG A 239 2.23 -7.47 -21.73
CA ARG A 239 2.49 -6.52 -20.66
C ARG A 239 3.92 -6.69 -20.16
N ILE A 240 4.71 -5.62 -20.12
CA ILE A 240 6.02 -5.56 -19.48
C ILE A 240 5.96 -4.56 -18.34
N ARG A 241 6.31 -5.01 -17.13
CA ARG A 241 6.37 -4.17 -15.93
C ARG A 241 7.75 -3.51 -15.82
N CYS A 242 7.76 -2.21 -15.61
CA CYS A 242 8.95 -1.37 -15.52
C CYS A 242 9.25 -0.95 -14.07
N GLU A 243 10.40 -0.29 -13.88
CA GLU A 243 10.82 0.26 -12.59
C GLU A 243 9.75 1.20 -12.00
N GLY A 244 9.44 1.05 -10.71
CA GLY A 244 8.40 1.78 -9.99
C GLY A 244 7.09 1.01 -9.84
N TYR A 245 6.87 -0.05 -10.62
CA TYR A 245 5.64 -0.86 -10.59
C TYR A 245 5.36 -1.48 -9.22
N SER A 246 6.40 -2.03 -8.57
CA SER A 246 6.25 -2.83 -7.34
C SER A 246 5.74 -2.05 -6.14
N GLU A 247 6.01 -0.74 -6.07
CA GLU A 247 5.54 0.11 -4.97
C GLU A 247 4.02 0.05 -4.84
N TYR A 248 3.33 0.17 -5.96
CA TYR A 248 1.87 0.13 -6.03
C TYR A 248 1.34 -1.30 -5.97
N ASP A 249 2.00 -2.25 -6.67
CA ASP A 249 1.54 -3.64 -6.75
C ASP A 249 1.53 -4.35 -5.38
N VAL A 250 2.47 -4.03 -4.49
CA VAL A 250 2.51 -4.58 -3.13
C VAL A 250 1.26 -4.18 -2.35
N LYS A 251 0.82 -2.92 -2.45
CA LYS A 251 -0.37 -2.42 -1.76
C LYS A 251 -1.65 -3.02 -2.32
N LEU A 252 -1.76 -3.05 -3.66
CA LEU A 252 -2.94 -3.54 -4.38
C LEU A 252 -3.16 -5.05 -4.27
N LYS A 253 -2.14 -5.83 -3.90
CA LYS A 253 -2.27 -7.27 -3.62
C LYS A 253 -2.98 -7.59 -2.31
N ASP A 254 -2.97 -6.67 -1.35
CA ASP A 254 -3.66 -6.82 -0.07
C ASP A 254 -4.47 -5.55 0.26
N PRO A 255 -5.52 -5.27 -0.53
CA PRO A 255 -6.22 -3.99 -0.43
C PRO A 255 -6.96 -3.82 0.90
N ILE A 256 -7.35 -4.92 1.56
CA ILE A 256 -7.99 -4.90 2.89
C ILE A 256 -6.98 -4.52 3.99
N CYS A 257 -5.69 -4.79 3.80
CA CYS A 257 -4.67 -4.33 4.74
C CYS A 257 -4.30 -2.85 4.51
N TRP A 258 -4.27 -2.43 3.24
CA TRP A 258 -3.73 -1.13 2.86
C TRP A 258 -4.74 0.01 2.89
N TYR A 259 -5.94 -0.22 2.37
CA TYR A 259 -6.94 0.83 2.10
C TYR A 259 -8.19 0.68 2.96
N CYS A 260 -8.14 -0.17 3.98
CA CYS A 260 -9.28 -0.45 4.83
C CYS A 260 -8.94 -0.12 6.28
N GLN A 261 -9.62 0.88 6.84
CA GLN A 261 -9.53 1.18 8.26
C GLN A 261 -10.61 0.41 9.01
N LYS A 262 -10.20 -0.31 10.05
CA LYS A 262 -11.14 -0.85 11.04
C LYS A 262 -11.52 0.28 11.99
N LEU A 263 -12.79 0.67 12.01
CA LEU A 263 -13.29 1.48 13.11
C LEU A 263 -13.36 0.55 14.33
N LEU A 264 -12.39 0.65 15.24
CA LEU A 264 -12.49 0.02 16.54
C LEU A 264 -13.51 0.85 17.32
N ARG A 265 -14.60 0.19 17.71
CA ARG A 265 -15.87 0.74 18.21
C ARG A 265 -15.75 1.90 19.20
N ASP A 266 -16.67 2.86 19.02
CA ASP A 266 -17.36 3.57 20.11
C ASP A 266 -18.16 2.58 20.98
#